data_AF-A0A661RZU9-F1
#
_entry.id   AF-A0A661RZU9-F1
#
_cell.length_a   1.000
_cell.length_b   1.000
_cell.length_c   1.000
_cell.angle_alpha   90.00
_cell.angle_beta   90.00
_cell.angle_gamma   90.00
#
_symmetry.space_group_name_H-M   'P 1'
#
loop_
_entity.id
_entity.type
_entity.pdbx_description
1 polymer ?
#
loop_
_entity_poly.entity_id
_entity_poly.type
_entity_poly.pdbx_seq_one_letter_code
_entity_poly.pdbx_strand_id
1 'polypeptide(L)'
;MAEETKRKVKAPKLADPIASSIDVASQEMIARAQKLGVETIFDRAMNMKPCAIGVQGICCKNCSMGPCRLPLPKGGIEGEDTRKGLCGATANTIAARNFVRMIAGGAAAHSDHGRSVAEVFLSAAKKLTNDYHIKDYDRLLGVAPYLGVATTVEVDGEEMDRDLDEIAVEFAEKAMAEWGKPEGELLYAKRAPAPLYEKWKKAGVIPRNIDREIVEIMHRTHMGVDQDYKNLMKQGTRAAIGDGWGGSMLATDMQDILFGTPYPLQAESNIGVMKEDHVNVVIHGHEPVLSEMIV
;
A
#
# COMPACT_ATOMS: atom_id res chain seq x y z
N MET A 1 -48.87 -29.66 15.37
CA MET A 1 -48.47 -28.74 14.29
C MET A 1 -47.77 -27.58 14.95
N ALA A 2 -46.45 -27.47 14.81
CA ALA A 2 -45.69 -26.36 15.40
C ALA A 2 -45.91 -25.13 14.52
N GLU A 3 -46.50 -24.09 15.09
CA GLU A 3 -46.80 -22.85 14.42
C GLU A 3 -45.48 -22.13 14.09
N GLU A 4 -45.18 -22.05 12.79
CA GLU A 4 -43.97 -21.43 12.28
C GLU A 4 -44.10 -19.90 12.42
N THR A 5 -43.65 -19.36 13.55
CA THR A 5 -43.55 -17.91 13.75
C THR A 5 -42.62 -17.30 12.71
N LYS A 6 -43.18 -16.83 11.59
CA LYS A 6 -42.49 -16.02 10.59
C LYS A 6 -42.02 -14.73 11.25
N ARG A 7 -40.74 -14.68 11.66
CA ARG A 7 -40.08 -13.43 12.04
C ARG A 7 -40.17 -12.47 10.86
N LYS A 8 -40.93 -11.38 11.00
CA LYS A 8 -40.92 -10.26 10.05
C LYS A 8 -39.48 -9.75 9.93
N VAL A 9 -38.88 -9.92 8.75
CA VAL A 9 -37.57 -9.35 8.45
C VAL A 9 -37.73 -7.83 8.46
N LYS A 10 -37.09 -7.18 9.44
CA LYS A 10 -37.10 -5.72 9.56
C LYS A 10 -36.29 -5.14 8.39
N ALA A 11 -36.86 -4.14 7.70
CA ALA A 11 -36.13 -3.44 6.64
C ALA A 11 -34.81 -2.87 7.18
N PRO A 12 -33.71 -2.93 6.39
CA PRO A 12 -32.43 -2.36 6.79
C PRO A 12 -32.56 -0.87 7.06
N LYS A 13 -31.77 -0.35 8.01
CA LYS A 13 -31.77 1.08 8.32
C LYS A 13 -31.04 1.81 7.20
N LEU A 14 -31.63 2.89 6.69
CA LEU A 14 -30.96 3.79 5.76
C LEU A 14 -30.05 4.75 6.52
N ALA A 15 -28.92 5.11 5.92
CA ALA A 15 -28.05 6.13 6.47
C ALA A 15 -28.66 7.53 6.31
N ASP A 16 -28.44 8.41 7.28
CA ASP A 16 -28.77 9.82 7.13
C ASP A 16 -27.71 10.46 6.22
N PRO A 17 -28.07 10.97 5.03
CA PRO A 17 -27.10 11.56 4.11
C PRO A 17 -26.26 12.67 4.74
N ILE A 18 -26.86 13.57 5.53
CA ILE A 18 -26.17 14.73 6.12
C ILE A 18 -25.17 14.28 7.18
N ALA A 19 -25.54 13.27 7.98
CA ALA A 19 -24.65 12.69 8.97
C ALA A 19 -23.54 11.83 8.36
N SER A 20 -23.71 11.38 7.11
CA SER A 20 -22.80 10.43 6.44
C SER A 20 -21.62 11.09 5.72
N SER A 21 -21.77 12.35 5.27
CA SER A 21 -20.70 13.08 4.57
C SER A 21 -20.87 14.58 4.77
N ILE A 22 -19.76 15.32 4.78
CA ILE A 22 -19.76 16.79 4.71
C ILE A 22 -19.85 17.30 3.27
N ASP A 23 -19.58 16.46 2.26
CA ASP A 23 -19.69 16.81 0.85
C ASP A 23 -21.15 16.79 0.40
N VAL A 24 -21.65 17.95 -0.01
CA VAL A 24 -23.05 18.15 -0.44
C VAL A 24 -23.42 17.24 -1.60
N ALA A 25 -22.52 17.05 -2.58
CA ALA A 25 -22.78 16.17 -3.71
C ALA A 25 -22.98 14.72 -3.25
N SER A 26 -22.12 14.23 -2.36
CA SER A 26 -22.29 12.92 -1.73
C SER A 26 -23.62 12.80 -0.96
N GLN A 27 -24.03 13.83 -0.22
CA GLN A 27 -25.32 13.83 0.49
C GLN A 27 -26.51 13.67 -0.49
N GLU A 28 -26.50 14.43 -1.58
CA GLU A 28 -27.53 14.32 -2.63
C GLU A 28 -27.53 12.93 -3.28
N MET A 29 -26.35 12.38 -3.57
CA MET A 29 -26.21 11.07 -4.20
C MET A 29 -26.60 9.91 -3.29
N ILE A 30 -26.35 9.99 -1.97
CA ILE A 30 -26.84 9.01 -0.99
C ILE A 30 -28.37 9.03 -0.97
N ALA A 31 -28.99 10.21 -0.86
CA ALA A 31 -30.44 10.35 -0.88
C ALA A 31 -31.06 9.82 -2.19
N ARG A 32 -30.39 10.07 -3.32
CA ARG A 32 -30.81 9.57 -4.63
C ARG A 32 -30.72 8.05 -4.72
N ALA A 33 -29.61 7.46 -4.27
CA ALA A 33 -29.42 6.00 -4.25
C ALA A 33 -30.51 5.30 -3.44
N GLN A 34 -30.86 5.85 -2.27
CA GLN A 34 -31.94 5.33 -1.42
C GLN A 34 -33.32 5.39 -2.11
N LYS A 35 -33.65 6.50 -2.79
CA LYS A 35 -34.88 6.61 -3.60
C LYS A 35 -34.94 5.58 -4.73
N LEU A 36 -33.79 5.17 -5.26
CA LEU A 36 -33.66 4.16 -6.30
C LEU A 36 -33.56 2.73 -5.76
N GLY A 37 -33.55 2.55 -4.43
CA GLY A 37 -33.36 1.24 -3.81
C GLY A 37 -31.95 0.66 -3.99
N VAL A 38 -30.95 1.51 -4.28
CA VAL A 38 -29.54 1.11 -4.43
C VAL A 38 -28.83 1.27 -3.09
N GLU A 39 -28.26 0.18 -2.59
CA GLU A 39 -27.52 0.18 -1.33
C GLU A 39 -26.08 0.72 -1.51
N THR A 40 -25.70 1.68 -0.66
CA THR A 40 -24.35 2.27 -0.66
C THR A 40 -23.50 1.76 0.52
N ILE A 41 -22.21 2.15 0.54
CA ILE A 41 -21.34 1.84 1.68
C ILE A 41 -21.85 2.46 3.00
N PHE A 42 -22.53 3.62 2.93
CA PHE A 42 -23.07 4.31 4.10
C PHE A 42 -24.19 3.51 4.74
N ASP A 43 -25.11 2.97 3.93
CA ASP A 43 -26.19 2.11 4.42
C ASP A 43 -25.62 0.81 5.01
N ARG A 44 -24.62 0.21 4.36
CA ARG A 44 -23.93 -0.98 4.91
C ARG A 44 -23.27 -0.70 6.25
N ALA A 45 -22.57 0.43 6.39
CA ALA A 45 -21.91 0.81 7.63
C ALA A 45 -22.91 0.97 8.79
N MET A 46 -24.10 1.51 8.52
CA MET A 46 -25.17 1.66 9.52
C MET A 46 -25.74 0.32 10.02
N ASN A 47 -25.68 -0.72 9.19
CA ASN A 47 -26.24 -2.04 9.52
C ASN A 47 -25.18 -3.05 9.98
N MET A 48 -23.90 -2.81 9.71
CA MET A 48 -22.81 -3.71 10.05
C MET A 48 -22.10 -3.31 11.35
N LYS A 49 -22.48 -3.93 12.47
CA LYS A 49 -21.77 -3.73 13.74
C LYS A 49 -20.38 -4.39 13.69
N PRO A 50 -19.30 -3.67 14.07
CA PRO A 50 -17.97 -4.27 14.18
C PRO A 50 -17.95 -5.46 15.15
N CYS A 51 -17.21 -6.51 14.81
CA CYS A 51 -16.97 -7.62 15.73
C CYS A 51 -16.14 -7.13 16.93
N ALA A 52 -16.69 -7.25 18.14
CA ALA A 52 -16.05 -6.73 19.37
C ALA A 52 -14.65 -7.31 19.64
N ILE A 53 -14.38 -8.53 19.19
CA ILE A 53 -13.07 -9.18 19.34
C ILE A 53 -12.15 -8.82 18.15
N GLY A 54 -12.74 -8.72 16.95
CA GLY A 54 -12.02 -8.38 15.72
C GLY A 54 -11.46 -6.96 15.76
N VAL A 55 -12.24 -5.99 16.24
CA VAL A 55 -11.81 -4.59 16.38
C VAL A 55 -10.67 -4.42 17.38
N GLN A 56 -10.57 -5.32 18.35
CA GLN A 56 -9.46 -5.35 19.31
C GLN A 56 -8.22 -6.09 18.78
N GLY A 57 -8.32 -6.72 17.61
CA GLY A 57 -7.20 -7.43 16.97
C GLY A 57 -6.84 -8.78 17.62
N ILE A 58 -7.66 -9.33 18.52
CA ILE A 58 -7.34 -10.51 19.35
C ILE A 58 -8.11 -11.78 18.95
N CYS A 59 -8.51 -11.84 17.68
CA CYS A 59 -9.04 -13.03 17.01
C CYS A 59 -8.03 -13.54 15.98
N CYS A 60 -7.51 -14.75 16.15
CA CYS A 60 -6.52 -15.36 15.27
C CYS A 60 -7.14 -16.44 14.37
N LYS A 61 -6.83 -16.39 13.07
CA LYS A 61 -7.29 -17.36 12.05
C LYS A 61 -6.15 -17.92 11.20
N ASN A 62 -4.93 -17.94 11.72
CA ASN A 62 -3.72 -18.26 10.94
C ASN A 62 -3.44 -19.77 10.80
N CYS A 63 -4.26 -20.65 11.37
CA CYS A 63 -4.13 -22.11 11.23
C CYS A 63 -5.46 -22.83 11.52
N SER A 64 -5.52 -24.12 11.17
CA SER A 64 -6.72 -24.95 11.28
C SER A 64 -7.09 -25.38 12.70
N MET A 65 -6.25 -25.12 13.71
CA MET A 65 -6.65 -25.33 15.12
C MET A 65 -7.62 -24.23 15.60
N GLY A 66 -7.61 -23.06 14.94
CA GLY A 66 -8.45 -21.92 15.28
C GLY A 66 -9.88 -22.03 14.73
N PRO A 67 -10.66 -20.93 14.78
CA PRO A 67 -10.26 -19.60 15.23
C PRO A 67 -10.04 -19.53 16.76
N CYS A 68 -8.91 -18.96 17.19
CA CYS A 68 -8.67 -18.66 18.60
C CYS A 68 -9.15 -17.24 18.91
N ARG A 69 -9.92 -17.06 19.99
CA ARG A 69 -10.47 -15.77 20.40
C ARG A 69 -10.08 -15.48 21.85
N LEU A 70 -9.47 -14.33 22.10
CA LEU A 70 -9.08 -13.90 23.45
C LEU A 70 -9.87 -12.66 23.89
N PRO A 71 -11.19 -12.74 24.08
CA PRO A 71 -12.02 -11.57 24.38
C PRO A 71 -11.57 -10.87 25.67
N LEU A 72 -11.47 -9.54 25.65
CA LEU A 72 -11.20 -8.77 26.87
C LEU A 72 -12.36 -8.89 27.86
N PRO A 73 -12.09 -9.13 29.16
CA PRO A 73 -13.11 -9.04 30.20
C PRO A 73 -13.68 -7.62 30.28
N LYS A 74 -14.92 -7.49 30.76
CA LYS A 74 -15.60 -6.17 30.85
C LYS A 74 -14.85 -5.16 31.72
N GLY A 75 -14.15 -5.61 32.76
CA GLY A 75 -13.34 -4.77 33.66
C GLY A 75 -11.90 -4.55 33.19
N GLY A 76 -11.52 -5.02 32.00
CA GLY A 76 -10.13 -5.05 31.57
C GLY A 76 -9.35 -6.24 32.16
N ILE A 77 -8.03 -6.16 32.14
CA ILE A 77 -7.12 -7.13 32.74
C ILE A 77 -6.44 -6.46 33.94
N GLU A 78 -6.57 -7.05 35.13
CA GLU A 78 -5.80 -6.67 36.32
C GLU A 78 -4.61 -7.63 36.45
N GLY A 79 -3.40 -7.08 36.58
CA GLY A 79 -2.17 -7.88 36.64
C GLY A 79 -1.69 -8.40 35.27
N GLU A 80 -1.05 -9.56 35.24
CA GLU A 80 -0.49 -10.15 34.02
C GLU A 80 -1.58 -10.80 33.15
N ASP A 81 -1.58 -10.50 31.85
CA ASP A 81 -2.48 -11.16 30.90
C ASP A 81 -1.97 -12.56 30.52
N THR A 82 -2.58 -13.57 31.13
CA THR A 82 -2.21 -14.99 30.95
C THR A 82 -2.97 -15.68 29.81
N ARG A 83 -3.88 -15.00 29.12
CA ARG A 83 -4.72 -15.58 28.06
C ARG A 83 -3.88 -15.94 26.83
N LYS A 84 -4.12 -17.14 26.28
CA LYS A 84 -3.36 -17.68 25.14
C LYS A 84 -4.28 -18.43 24.17
N GLY A 85 -3.94 -18.39 22.89
CA GLY A 85 -4.49 -19.31 21.89
C GLY A 85 -3.98 -20.73 22.07
N LEU A 86 -4.51 -21.68 21.30
CA LEU A 86 -4.16 -23.12 21.41
C LEU A 86 -2.66 -23.40 21.23
N CYS A 87 -1.97 -22.62 20.39
CA CYS A 87 -0.52 -22.73 20.19
C CYS A 87 0.32 -21.91 21.18
N GLY A 88 -0.29 -21.41 22.26
CA GLY A 88 0.38 -20.58 23.27
C GLY A 88 0.58 -19.10 22.91
N ALA A 89 0.13 -18.66 21.73
CA ALA A 89 0.23 -17.26 21.32
C ALA A 89 -0.58 -16.33 22.25
N THR A 90 0.06 -15.29 22.78
CA THR A 90 -0.57 -14.31 23.67
C THR A 90 -1.49 -13.35 22.90
N ALA A 91 -2.33 -12.58 23.61
CA ALA A 91 -3.14 -11.52 23.02
C ALA A 91 -2.28 -10.50 22.25
N ASN A 92 -1.13 -10.09 22.80
CA ASN A 92 -0.19 -9.17 22.15
C ASN A 92 0.39 -9.76 20.85
N THR A 93 0.78 -11.03 20.87
CA THR A 93 1.29 -11.72 19.68
C THR A 93 0.21 -11.79 18.59
N ILE A 94 -1.04 -12.13 18.95
CA ILE A 94 -2.14 -12.20 17.99
C ILE A 94 -2.43 -10.82 17.39
N ALA A 95 -2.51 -9.78 18.22
CA ALA A 95 -2.73 -8.40 17.77
C ALA A 95 -1.60 -7.95 16.83
N ALA A 96 -0.35 -8.19 17.19
CA ALA A 96 0.80 -7.87 16.34
C ALA A 96 0.76 -8.63 15.01
N ARG A 97 0.51 -9.95 15.00
CA ARG A 97 0.39 -10.75 13.76
C ARG A 97 -0.70 -10.22 12.83
N ASN A 98 -1.86 -9.89 13.40
CA ASN A 98 -2.97 -9.34 12.63
C ASN A 98 -2.59 -7.98 12.02
N PHE A 99 -2.00 -7.10 12.82
CA PHE A 99 -1.59 -5.77 12.36
C PHE A 99 -0.49 -5.84 11.30
N VAL A 100 0.56 -6.64 11.50
CA VAL A 100 1.64 -6.73 10.50
C VAL A 100 1.16 -7.38 9.20
N ARG A 101 0.14 -8.26 9.23
CA ARG A 101 -0.50 -8.74 7.98
C ARG A 101 -1.28 -7.63 7.25
N MET A 102 -1.83 -6.65 7.97
CA MET A 102 -2.40 -5.45 7.33
C MET A 102 -1.31 -4.61 6.67
N ILE A 103 -0.16 -4.44 7.35
CA ILE A 103 1.02 -3.78 6.76
C ILE A 103 1.48 -4.52 5.50
N ALA A 104 1.60 -5.86 5.55
CA ALA A 104 1.98 -6.65 4.39
C ALA A 104 0.99 -6.51 3.23
N GLY A 105 -0.33 -6.42 3.51
CA GLY A 105 -1.33 -6.17 2.49
C GLY A 105 -1.17 -4.82 1.79
N GLY A 106 -0.94 -3.74 2.56
CA GLY A 106 -0.69 -2.42 2.01
C GLY A 106 0.63 -2.34 1.23
N ALA A 107 1.71 -2.83 1.84
CA ALA A 107 3.03 -2.85 1.23
C ALA A 107 3.06 -3.69 -0.06
N ALA A 108 2.32 -4.81 -0.12
CA ALA A 108 2.20 -5.60 -1.34
C ALA A 108 1.46 -4.84 -2.46
N ALA A 109 0.40 -4.10 -2.13
CA ALA A 109 -0.34 -3.33 -3.12
C ALA A 109 0.54 -2.22 -3.74
N HIS A 110 1.26 -1.46 -2.92
CA HIS A 110 2.17 -0.43 -3.41
C HIS A 110 3.42 -1.02 -4.09
N SER A 111 3.92 -2.17 -3.61
CA SER A 111 5.02 -2.89 -4.24
C SER A 111 4.68 -3.29 -5.68
N ASP A 112 3.51 -3.90 -5.90
CA ASP A 112 3.15 -4.40 -7.22
C ASP A 112 2.78 -3.28 -8.19
N HIS A 113 2.19 -2.19 -7.67
CA HIS A 113 2.05 -0.94 -8.42
C HIS A 113 3.41 -0.42 -8.91
N GLY A 114 4.38 -0.27 -8.00
CA GLY A 114 5.72 0.19 -8.37
C GLY A 114 6.45 -0.77 -9.31
N ARG A 115 6.21 -2.08 -9.20
CA ARG A 115 6.76 -3.09 -10.12
C ARG A 115 6.19 -2.91 -11.53
N SER A 116 4.88 -2.72 -11.65
CA SER A 116 4.23 -2.51 -12.95
C SER A 116 4.81 -1.28 -13.66
N VAL A 117 4.99 -0.18 -12.93
CA VAL A 117 5.66 1.02 -13.43
C VAL A 117 7.10 0.72 -13.86
N ALA A 118 7.86 -0.02 -13.05
CA ALA A 118 9.25 -0.37 -13.34
C ALA A 118 9.40 -1.23 -14.61
N GLU A 119 8.48 -2.16 -14.85
CA GLU A 119 8.45 -3.00 -16.05
C GLU A 119 8.17 -2.18 -17.32
N VAL A 120 7.23 -1.22 -17.23
CA VAL A 120 6.93 -0.28 -18.32
C VAL A 120 8.11 0.66 -18.57
N PHE A 121 8.70 1.18 -17.49
CA PHE A 121 9.88 2.02 -17.56
C PHE A 121 11.04 1.31 -18.27
N LEU A 122 11.35 0.07 -17.87
CA LEU A 122 12.40 -0.73 -18.49
C LEU A 122 12.12 -0.98 -19.98
N SER A 123 10.86 -1.24 -20.32
CA SER A 123 10.44 -1.43 -21.72
C SER A 123 10.61 -0.15 -22.55
N ALA A 124 10.25 1.01 -22.00
CA ALA A 124 10.45 2.32 -22.63
C ALA A 124 11.95 2.65 -22.79
N ALA A 125 12.74 2.46 -21.73
CA ALA A 125 14.19 2.68 -21.75
C ALA A 125 14.91 1.79 -22.78
N LYS A 126 14.48 0.53 -22.92
CA LYS A 126 14.99 -0.40 -23.94
C LYS A 126 14.39 -0.21 -25.33
N LYS A 127 13.51 0.80 -25.52
CA LYS A 127 12.82 1.09 -26.78
C LYS A 127 12.05 -0.11 -27.34
N LEU A 128 11.48 -0.93 -26.44
CA LEU A 128 10.67 -2.11 -26.79
C LEU A 128 9.18 -1.77 -27.00
N THR A 129 8.79 -0.54 -26.65
CA THR A 129 7.46 0.02 -26.89
C THR A 129 7.59 1.39 -27.56
N ASN A 130 6.58 1.74 -28.36
CA ASN A 130 6.42 3.07 -28.93
C ASN A 130 5.32 3.88 -28.21
N ASP A 131 4.66 3.29 -27.21
CA ASP A 131 3.55 3.93 -26.49
C ASP A 131 4.06 4.79 -25.32
N TYR A 132 5.25 4.48 -24.80
CA TYR A 132 5.88 5.20 -23.69
C TYR A 132 7.31 5.58 -24.01
N HIS A 133 7.70 6.76 -23.54
CA HIS A 133 9.04 7.32 -23.71
C HIS A 133 9.51 7.99 -22.42
N ILE A 134 10.82 8.12 -22.25
CA ILE A 134 11.40 8.93 -21.18
C ILE A 134 11.13 10.40 -21.50
N LYS A 135 10.35 11.08 -20.66
CA LYS A 135 9.95 12.48 -20.85
C LYS A 135 10.80 13.46 -20.03
N ASP A 136 11.21 13.07 -18.82
CA ASP A 136 11.92 13.94 -17.89
C ASP A 136 13.30 13.37 -17.54
N TYR A 137 14.29 13.73 -18.36
CA TYR A 137 15.68 13.32 -18.16
C TYR A 137 16.36 14.04 -16.99
N ASP A 138 15.96 15.27 -16.66
CA ASP A 138 16.50 15.99 -15.49
C ASP A 138 16.11 15.27 -14.20
N ARG A 139 14.86 14.79 -14.12
CA ARG A 139 14.40 13.93 -13.03
C ARG A 139 15.22 12.65 -12.94
N LEU A 140 15.43 11.95 -14.06
CA LEU A 140 16.25 10.74 -14.12
C LEU A 140 17.66 10.97 -13.57
N LEU A 141 18.34 12.01 -14.05
CA LEU A 141 19.68 12.38 -13.59
C LEU A 141 19.70 12.72 -12.09
N GLY A 142 18.66 13.38 -11.58
CA GLY A 142 18.53 13.73 -10.17
C GLY A 142 18.34 12.52 -9.24
N VAL A 143 17.72 11.43 -9.71
CA VAL A 143 17.43 10.25 -8.88
C VAL A 143 18.35 9.06 -9.12
N ALA A 144 19.04 9.00 -10.26
CA ALA A 144 19.96 7.92 -10.63
C ALA A 144 21.04 7.62 -9.58
N PRO A 145 21.70 8.63 -8.97
CA PRO A 145 22.72 8.39 -7.95
C PRO A 145 22.21 7.63 -6.72
N TYR A 146 20.92 7.72 -6.38
CA TYR A 146 20.34 6.99 -5.24
C TYR A 146 20.21 5.47 -5.48
N LEU A 147 20.28 5.02 -6.74
CA LEU A 147 20.45 3.60 -7.11
C LEU A 147 21.91 3.23 -7.39
N GLY A 148 22.84 4.16 -7.20
CA GLY A 148 24.25 3.97 -7.53
C GLY A 148 24.50 3.94 -9.03
N VAL A 149 23.65 4.58 -9.83
CA VAL A 149 23.86 4.77 -11.27
C VAL A 149 24.59 6.09 -11.47
N ALA A 150 25.78 6.05 -12.05
CA ALA A 150 26.57 7.24 -12.35
C ALA A 150 25.94 8.01 -13.52
N THR A 151 25.99 9.34 -13.48
CA THR A 151 25.50 10.22 -14.55
C THR A 151 26.61 10.75 -15.45
N THR A 152 27.86 10.58 -15.03
CA THR A 152 29.07 10.97 -15.77
C THR A 152 30.03 9.77 -15.91
N VAL A 153 30.93 9.85 -16.88
CA VAL A 153 31.96 8.86 -17.19
C VAL A 153 33.29 9.56 -17.47
N GLU A 154 34.39 8.93 -17.07
CA GLU A 154 35.74 9.45 -17.36
C GLU A 154 36.20 8.90 -18.72
N VAL A 155 36.50 9.80 -19.66
CA VAL A 155 37.04 9.49 -20.99
C VAL A 155 38.32 10.29 -21.17
N ASP A 156 39.44 9.60 -21.40
CA ASP A 156 40.76 10.21 -21.58
C ASP A 156 41.19 11.17 -20.44
N GLY A 157 40.73 10.93 -19.21
CA GLY A 157 41.03 11.74 -18.02
C GLY A 157 40.13 12.96 -17.83
N GLU A 158 39.12 13.13 -18.67
CA GLU A 158 38.11 14.19 -18.54
C GLU A 158 36.74 13.59 -18.16
N GLU A 159 36.02 14.28 -17.27
CA GLU A 159 34.66 13.90 -16.87
C GLU A 159 33.66 14.38 -17.92
N MET A 160 32.90 13.46 -18.50
CA MET A 160 31.90 13.71 -19.54
C MET A 160 30.53 13.20 -19.12
N ASP A 161 29.47 13.83 -19.63
CA ASP A 161 28.10 13.34 -19.45
C ASP A 161 27.94 11.96 -20.09
N ARG A 162 27.30 11.03 -19.36
CA ARG A 162 26.93 9.72 -19.91
C ARG A 162 25.73 9.85 -20.85
N ASP A 163 25.63 8.90 -21.77
CA ASP A 163 24.46 8.77 -22.63
C ASP A 163 23.19 8.55 -21.79
N LEU A 164 22.15 9.34 -22.07
CA LEU A 164 20.93 9.36 -21.28
C LEU A 164 20.13 8.06 -21.40
N ASP A 165 20.16 7.40 -22.55
CA ASP A 165 19.45 6.13 -22.75
C ASP A 165 20.17 5.00 -22.01
N GLU A 166 21.51 5.01 -21.97
CA GLU A 166 22.28 4.09 -21.13
C GLU A 166 21.98 4.26 -19.64
N ILE A 167 21.92 5.51 -19.15
CA ILE A 167 21.51 5.81 -17.76
C ILE A 167 20.11 5.28 -17.49
N ALA A 168 19.16 5.50 -18.41
CA ALA A 168 17.77 5.05 -18.24
C ALA A 168 17.69 3.52 -18.13
N VAL A 169 18.38 2.78 -18.99
CA VAL A 169 18.40 1.31 -18.94
C VAL A 169 19.04 0.82 -17.64
N GLU A 170 20.19 1.35 -17.24
CA GLU A 170 20.85 0.94 -16.01
C GLU A 170 20.01 1.27 -14.76
N PHE A 171 19.40 2.46 -14.73
CA PHE A 171 18.47 2.86 -13.68
C PHE A 171 17.30 1.90 -13.54
N ALA A 172 16.67 1.53 -14.66
CA ALA A 172 15.56 0.59 -14.69
C ALA A 172 15.93 -0.79 -14.15
N GLU A 173 17.09 -1.32 -14.56
CA GLU A 173 17.56 -2.63 -14.12
C GLU A 173 17.91 -2.64 -12.62
N LYS A 174 18.54 -1.57 -12.12
CA LYS A 174 18.82 -1.39 -10.69
C LYS A 174 17.53 -1.24 -9.88
N ALA A 175 16.56 -0.49 -10.38
CA ALA A 175 15.27 -0.31 -9.73
C ALA A 175 14.54 -1.66 -9.60
N MET A 176 14.42 -2.40 -10.71
CA MET A 176 13.81 -3.74 -10.74
C MET A 176 14.46 -4.71 -9.74
N ALA A 177 15.78 -4.62 -9.55
CA ALA A 177 16.49 -5.46 -8.58
C ALA A 177 16.07 -5.20 -7.12
N GLU A 178 15.57 -4.01 -6.77
CA GLU A 178 15.15 -3.67 -5.39
C GLU A 178 13.96 -4.49 -4.89
N TRP A 179 13.18 -5.11 -5.78
CA TRP A 179 12.08 -6.00 -5.40
C TRP A 179 12.55 -7.34 -4.85
N GLY A 180 13.63 -7.91 -5.40
CA GLY A 180 13.98 -9.32 -5.19
C GLY A 180 15.45 -9.63 -4.96
N LYS A 181 16.35 -8.65 -4.85
CA LYS A 181 17.79 -8.90 -4.67
C LYS A 181 18.09 -9.80 -3.46
N PRO A 182 19.04 -10.74 -3.57
CA PRO A 182 19.28 -11.75 -2.54
C PRO A 182 19.93 -11.19 -1.26
N GLU A 183 20.76 -10.14 -1.40
CA GLU A 183 21.59 -9.59 -0.34
C GLU A 183 21.58 -8.06 -0.33
N GLY A 184 22.11 -7.48 0.75
CA GLY A 184 22.23 -6.04 0.95
C GLY A 184 21.00 -5.39 1.57
N GLU A 185 20.97 -4.06 1.48
CA GLU A 185 19.91 -3.18 1.98
C GLU A 185 19.25 -2.46 0.81
N LEU A 186 17.99 -2.07 0.97
CA LEU A 186 17.26 -1.23 0.03
C LEU A 186 18.01 0.09 -0.19
N LEU A 187 18.39 0.38 -1.44
CA LEU A 187 19.26 1.51 -1.77
C LEU A 187 18.57 2.84 -1.49
N TYR A 188 17.30 2.96 -1.90
CA TYR A 188 16.49 4.17 -1.72
C TYR A 188 16.22 4.53 -0.26
N ALA A 189 16.39 3.60 0.69
CA ALA A 189 16.33 3.95 2.11
C ALA A 189 17.36 5.02 2.49
N LYS A 190 18.49 5.12 1.78
CA LYS A 190 19.54 6.12 2.02
C LYS A 190 19.17 7.53 1.54
N ARG A 191 18.08 7.68 0.77
CA ARG A 191 17.54 9.00 0.41
C ARG A 191 16.90 9.70 1.61
N ALA A 192 16.57 8.97 2.67
CA ALA A 192 16.09 9.55 3.91
C ALA A 192 17.15 10.47 4.55
N PRO A 193 16.74 11.53 5.27
CA PRO A 193 17.68 12.36 6.01
C PRO A 193 18.59 11.50 6.90
N ALA A 194 19.89 11.79 6.93
CA ALA A 194 20.88 10.96 7.63
C ALA A 194 20.50 10.60 9.09
N PRO A 195 19.95 11.52 9.92
CA PRO A 195 19.52 11.17 11.27
C PRO A 195 18.42 10.10 11.32
N LEU A 196 17.53 10.08 10.32
CA LEU A 196 16.45 9.11 10.21
C LEU A 196 16.98 7.74 9.78
N TYR A 197 17.87 7.69 8.79
CA TYR A 197 18.52 6.44 8.36
C TYR A 197 19.31 5.79 9.51
N GLU A 198 20.10 6.58 10.25
CA GLU A 198 20.83 6.08 11.43
C GLU A 198 19.91 5.56 12.54
N LYS A 199 18.74 6.18 12.71
CA LYS A 199 17.71 5.67 13.63
C LYS A 199 17.20 4.29 13.19
N TRP A 200 16.93 4.09 11.91
CA TRP A 200 16.51 2.78 11.38
C TRP A 200 17.60 1.74 11.51
N LYS A 201 18.85 2.12 11.24
CA LYS A 201 20.03 1.27 11.43
C LYS A 201 20.15 0.79 12.87
N LYS A 202 20.11 1.71 13.84
CA LYS A 202 20.16 1.41 15.27
C LYS A 202 18.98 0.53 15.73
N ALA A 203 17.80 0.72 15.14
CA ALA A 203 16.63 -0.09 15.43
C ALA A 203 16.64 -1.47 14.75
N GLY A 204 17.53 -1.69 13.77
CA GLY A 204 17.64 -2.92 12.99
C GLY A 204 16.49 -3.11 11.99
N VAL A 205 15.93 -2.02 11.46
CA VAL A 205 14.72 -2.02 10.62
C VAL A 205 14.96 -1.51 9.20
N ILE A 206 16.23 -1.42 8.76
CA ILE A 206 16.51 -1.13 7.35
C ILE A 206 16.02 -2.32 6.49
N PRO A 207 15.21 -2.09 5.44
CA PRO A 207 14.75 -3.15 4.55
C PRO A 207 15.87 -3.75 3.72
N ARG A 208 15.74 -5.02 3.37
CA ARG A 208 16.73 -5.71 2.50
C ARG A 208 16.33 -5.58 1.03
N ASN A 209 15.07 -5.89 0.73
CA ASN A 209 14.42 -5.69 -0.57
C ASN A 209 12.90 -5.60 -0.34
N ILE A 210 12.11 -5.17 -1.31
CA ILE A 210 10.68 -4.86 -1.10
C ILE A 210 9.86 -6.13 -0.81
N ASP A 211 9.96 -7.16 -1.65
CA ASP A 211 9.08 -8.34 -1.56
C ASP A 211 9.42 -9.25 -0.38
N ARG A 212 10.71 -9.37 -0.05
CA ARG A 212 11.17 -10.20 1.06
C ARG A 212 10.59 -9.73 2.38
N GLU A 213 10.39 -8.43 2.57
CA GLU A 213 9.82 -7.96 3.83
C GLU A 213 8.36 -8.36 4.00
N ILE A 214 7.61 -8.40 2.90
CA ILE A 214 6.23 -8.89 2.85
C ILE A 214 6.21 -10.40 3.10
N VAL A 215 7.05 -11.16 2.37
CA VAL A 215 7.15 -12.62 2.53
C VAL A 215 7.59 -13.00 3.94
N GLU A 216 8.53 -12.28 4.54
CA GLU A 216 8.98 -12.54 5.91
C GLU A 216 7.88 -12.24 6.95
N ILE A 217 7.00 -11.25 6.72
CA ILE A 217 5.80 -11.09 7.56
C ILE A 217 4.91 -12.33 7.44
N MET A 218 4.66 -12.81 6.22
CA MET A 218 3.81 -13.99 6.01
C MET A 218 4.38 -15.23 6.68
N HIS A 219 5.71 -15.39 6.65
CA HIS A 219 6.44 -16.41 7.40
C HIS A 219 6.30 -16.23 8.92
N ARG A 220 6.68 -15.06 9.47
CA ARG A 220 6.69 -14.79 10.92
C ARG A 220 5.31 -14.92 11.57
N THR A 221 4.26 -14.62 10.82
CA THR A 221 2.87 -14.71 11.30
C THR A 221 2.26 -16.11 11.19
N HIS A 222 2.97 -17.08 10.62
CA HIS A 222 2.56 -18.47 10.61
C HIS A 222 2.53 -19.05 12.04
N MET A 223 1.71 -20.07 12.25
CA MET A 223 1.62 -20.78 13.53
C MET A 223 2.99 -21.36 13.90
N GLY A 224 3.44 -21.09 15.13
CA GLY A 224 4.68 -21.66 15.67
C GLY A 224 5.97 -20.91 15.29
N VAL A 225 5.88 -19.74 14.63
CA VAL A 225 7.06 -18.97 14.20
C VAL A 225 7.38 -17.86 15.21
N ASP A 226 7.05 -16.60 14.93
CA ASP A 226 7.43 -15.50 15.82
C ASP A 226 6.37 -15.27 16.90
N GLN A 227 6.76 -15.48 18.16
CA GLN A 227 5.89 -15.31 19.34
C GLN A 227 6.11 -13.96 20.04
N ASP A 228 7.15 -13.20 19.70
CA ASP A 228 7.45 -11.90 20.31
C ASP A 228 6.81 -10.77 19.50
N TYR A 229 5.84 -10.08 20.10
CA TYR A 229 5.16 -8.96 19.46
C TYR A 229 6.13 -7.82 19.10
N LYS A 230 7.23 -7.61 19.84
CA LYS A 230 8.22 -6.56 19.54
C LYS A 230 9.00 -6.88 18.27
N ASN A 231 9.36 -8.15 18.06
CA ASN A 231 10.03 -8.60 16.84
C ASN A 231 9.10 -8.52 15.63
N LEU A 232 7.83 -8.90 15.81
CA LEU A 232 6.79 -8.72 14.79
C LEU A 232 6.67 -7.24 14.41
N MET A 233 6.58 -6.33 15.38
CA MET A 233 6.50 -4.90 15.10
C MET A 233 7.74 -4.37 14.38
N LYS A 234 8.95 -4.83 14.72
CA LYS A 234 10.17 -4.49 13.98
C LYS A 234 10.10 -4.93 12.51
N GLN A 235 9.62 -6.15 12.25
CA GLN A 235 9.42 -6.62 10.89
C GLN A 235 8.36 -5.80 10.15
N GLY A 236 7.24 -5.46 10.82
CA GLY A 236 6.22 -4.56 10.29
C GLY A 236 6.81 -3.21 9.89
N THR A 237 7.64 -2.61 10.75
CA THR A 237 8.36 -1.36 10.45
C THR A 237 9.27 -1.52 9.24
N ARG A 238 9.99 -2.63 9.13
CA ARG A 238 10.87 -2.91 7.98
C ARG A 238 10.08 -2.98 6.67
N ALA A 239 8.95 -3.68 6.65
CA ALA A 239 8.07 -3.73 5.47
C ALA A 239 7.47 -2.35 5.14
N ALA A 240 7.06 -1.58 6.14
CA ALA A 240 6.53 -0.23 5.92
C ALA A 240 7.58 0.75 5.36
N ILE A 241 8.85 0.62 5.76
CA ILE A 241 9.95 1.39 5.15
C ILE A 241 10.21 0.91 3.72
N GLY A 242 10.15 -0.41 3.47
CA GLY A 242 10.28 -0.99 2.12
C GLY A 242 9.18 -0.55 1.16
N ASP A 243 7.97 -0.32 1.68
CA ASP A 243 6.87 0.33 0.96
C ASP A 243 7.20 1.80 0.68
N GLY A 244 7.27 2.64 1.72
CA GLY A 244 7.32 4.10 1.53
C GLY A 244 8.64 4.63 0.95
N TRP A 245 9.79 4.07 1.35
CA TRP A 245 11.13 4.44 0.86
C TRP A 245 11.67 3.46 -0.18
N GLY A 246 10.82 2.56 -0.68
CA GLY A 246 11.14 1.63 -1.76
C GLY A 246 10.06 1.68 -2.82
N GLY A 247 9.13 0.73 -2.79
CA GLY A 247 8.13 0.53 -3.86
C GLY A 247 7.38 1.81 -4.23
N SER A 248 6.84 2.53 -3.26
CA SER A 248 6.12 3.79 -3.48
C SER A 248 7.02 4.91 -4.02
N MET A 249 8.22 5.09 -3.45
CA MET A 249 9.15 6.15 -3.87
C MET A 249 9.68 5.91 -5.29
N LEU A 250 10.06 4.66 -5.59
CA LEU A 250 10.48 4.24 -6.92
C LEU A 250 9.35 4.46 -7.92
N ALA A 251 8.12 4.05 -7.59
CA ALA A 251 6.96 4.27 -8.45
C ALA A 251 6.80 5.74 -8.82
N THR A 252 6.82 6.64 -7.83
CA THR A 252 6.72 8.09 -8.06
C THR A 252 7.84 8.59 -8.95
N ASP A 253 9.10 8.27 -8.65
CA ASP A 253 10.23 8.77 -9.45
C ASP A 253 10.18 8.26 -10.89
N MET A 254 9.84 6.99 -11.11
CA MET A 254 9.71 6.42 -12.46
C MET A 254 8.50 6.97 -13.22
N GLN A 255 7.39 7.23 -12.53
CA GLN A 255 6.21 7.89 -13.12
C GLN A 255 6.53 9.32 -13.52
N ASP A 256 7.21 10.10 -12.67
CA ASP A 256 7.64 11.46 -13.02
C ASP A 256 8.52 11.45 -14.27
N ILE A 257 9.43 10.48 -14.40
CA ILE A 257 10.30 10.34 -15.57
C ILE A 257 9.52 9.95 -16.84
N LEU A 258 8.56 9.01 -16.73
CA LEU A 258 7.77 8.52 -17.87
C LEU A 258 6.67 9.49 -18.31
N PHE A 259 6.03 10.17 -17.37
CA PHE A 259 4.82 10.95 -17.61
C PHE A 259 5.07 12.45 -17.52
N GLY A 260 6.21 12.86 -16.96
CA GLY A 260 6.63 14.24 -16.76
C GLY A 260 6.38 14.67 -15.32
N THR A 261 7.36 15.33 -14.70
CA THR A 261 7.22 15.85 -13.33
C THR A 261 6.04 16.85 -13.26
N PRO A 262 5.06 16.65 -12.35
CA PRO A 262 3.90 17.54 -12.26
C PRO A 262 4.27 18.99 -11.93
N TYR A 263 3.58 19.93 -12.57
CA TYR A 263 3.69 21.37 -12.31
C TYR A 263 2.32 21.98 -11.96
N PRO A 264 2.25 23.17 -11.32
CA PRO A 264 0.98 23.79 -10.97
C PRO A 264 0.06 24.00 -12.18
N LEU A 265 -1.17 23.51 -12.09
CA LEU A 265 -2.21 23.63 -13.12
C LEU A 265 -3.58 23.93 -12.50
N GLN A 266 -4.55 24.30 -13.34
CA GLN A 266 -5.94 24.47 -12.94
C GLN A 266 -6.78 23.26 -13.37
N ALA A 267 -7.57 22.71 -12.44
CA ALA A 267 -8.51 21.62 -12.69
C ALA A 267 -9.77 21.81 -11.83
N GLU A 268 -10.85 21.14 -12.22
CA GLU A 268 -12.12 21.11 -11.48
C GLU A 268 -12.25 19.79 -10.72
N SER A 269 -13.06 19.76 -9.65
CA SER A 269 -13.27 18.56 -8.84
C SER A 269 -14.72 18.44 -8.36
N ASN A 270 -15.05 17.27 -7.79
CA ASN A 270 -16.40 16.82 -7.41
C ASN A 270 -17.28 16.38 -8.61
N ILE A 271 -18.44 15.77 -8.36
CA ILE A 271 -19.27 15.14 -9.40
C ILE A 271 -19.83 16.13 -10.44
N GLY A 272 -19.80 17.43 -10.14
CA GLY A 272 -20.21 18.50 -11.05
C GLY A 272 -19.36 18.64 -12.31
N VAL A 273 -18.21 17.95 -12.39
CA VAL A 273 -17.38 17.88 -13.61
C VAL A 273 -18.05 17.07 -14.74
N MET A 274 -19.07 16.27 -14.42
CA MET A 274 -19.81 15.49 -15.42
C MET A 274 -20.69 16.41 -16.28
N LYS A 275 -20.72 16.17 -17.59
CA LYS A 275 -21.50 16.96 -18.55
C LYS A 275 -22.64 16.15 -19.16
N GLU A 276 -23.83 16.73 -19.24
CA GLU A 276 -25.03 16.06 -19.77
C GLU A 276 -24.95 15.76 -21.27
N ASP A 277 -24.20 16.58 -22.01
CA ASP A 277 -24.04 16.53 -23.47
C ASP A 277 -22.73 15.83 -23.90
N HIS A 278 -22.01 15.19 -22.97
CA HIS A 278 -20.77 14.46 -23.26
C HIS A 278 -20.88 12.98 -22.87
N VAL A 279 -20.03 12.17 -23.49
CA VAL A 279 -19.74 10.83 -22.97
C VAL A 279 -18.84 10.99 -21.74
N ASN A 280 -19.39 10.71 -20.55
CA ASN A 280 -18.64 10.76 -19.30
C ASN A 280 -17.87 9.44 -19.10
N VAL A 281 -16.54 9.49 -19.17
CA VAL A 281 -15.65 8.34 -18.92
C VAL A 281 -15.00 8.51 -17.56
N VAL A 282 -15.26 7.57 -16.64
CA VAL A 282 -14.68 7.59 -15.29
C VAL A 282 -13.50 6.62 -15.25
N ILE A 283 -12.30 7.17 -15.06
CA ILE A 283 -11.09 6.38 -14.82
C ILE A 283 -10.95 6.22 -13.31
N HIS A 284 -11.10 4.99 -12.80
CA HIS A 284 -10.98 4.68 -11.38
C HIS A 284 -9.97 3.56 -11.16
N GLY A 285 -9.00 3.80 -10.29
CA GLY A 285 -7.90 2.89 -10.03
C GLY A 285 -6.69 3.65 -9.48
N HIS A 286 -5.51 3.05 -9.59
CA HIS A 286 -4.25 3.62 -9.10
C HIS A 286 -3.12 3.59 -10.14
N GLU A 287 -3.31 2.92 -11.28
CA GLU A 287 -2.22 2.64 -12.22
C GLU A 287 -2.21 3.65 -13.37
N PRO A 288 -1.28 4.63 -13.38
CA PRO A 288 -1.25 5.66 -14.40
C PRO A 288 -0.82 5.12 -15.75
N VAL A 289 -0.11 3.97 -15.80
CA VAL A 289 0.15 3.26 -17.06
C VAL A 289 -1.16 3.06 -17.85
N LEU A 290 -2.27 2.73 -17.19
CA LEU A 290 -3.54 2.62 -17.91
C LEU A 290 -4.15 4.00 -18.18
N SER A 291 -4.21 4.89 -17.19
CA SER A 291 -4.93 6.16 -17.34
C SER A 291 -4.30 7.09 -18.37
N GLU A 292 -2.97 7.12 -18.45
CA GLU A 292 -2.21 7.94 -19.41
C GLU A 292 -2.42 7.51 -20.86
N MET A 293 -2.86 6.26 -21.11
CA MET A 293 -3.20 5.78 -22.45
C MET A 293 -4.65 6.04 -22.84
N ILE A 294 -5.52 6.28 -21.85
CA ILE A 294 -6.94 6.61 -22.09
C ILE A 294 -7.10 8.09 -22.43
N VAL A 295 -6.24 8.95 -21.87
CA VAL A 295 -6.21 10.41 -22.08
C VAL A 295 -5.51 10.75 -23.39
#